data_AF-A0A9J7EGH5-F1
#
_entry.id   AF-A0A9J7EGH5-F1
#
_cell.length_a   1.000
_cell.length_b   1.000
_cell.length_c   1.000
_cell.angle_alpha   90.00
_cell.angle_beta   90.00
_cell.angle_gamma   90.00
#
_symmetry.space_group_name_H-M   'P 1'
#
loop_
_entity.id
_entity.type
_entity.pdbx_description
1 polymer ?
#
loop_
_entity_poly.entity_id
_entity_poly.type
_entity_poly.pdbx_seq_one_letter_code
_entity_poly.pdbx_strand_id
1 'polypeptide(L)'
;MEDNMTAERNSLNFPSPIKLDSPSTPDAISVCRCLLSDGDSPKETEVPLRKQKIFSTVTRTENYLRERRIPELVRFIMAKVLASNTNNPVAYVKDLLDECMVFRAGIGNAPVLFEHRHLQAVVNSFDPSGRGWVTTGQVRRAYYTLGLPPPEPIEERMTTAELMNGLKETQERELLELLSAGIDKQEYQNINMM
;
A
#
# COMPACT_ATOMS: atom_id res chain seq x y z
N MET A 1 6.69 19.83 69.76
CA MET A 1 5.50 20.57 70.22
C MET A 1 4.93 21.21 68.97
N GLU A 2 4.11 20.41 68.28
CA GLU A 2 2.62 20.46 68.33
C GLU A 2 2.17 21.29 67.11
N ASP A 3 1.82 20.59 66.03
CA ASP A 3 0.44 20.21 65.71
C ASP A 3 -0.43 21.43 65.36
N ASN A 4 -0.78 21.57 64.07
CA ASN A 4 -2.20 21.51 63.75
C ASN A 4 -2.48 21.25 62.26
N MET A 5 -3.12 20.11 62.02
CA MET A 5 -3.93 19.80 60.86
C MET A 5 -5.10 20.78 60.74
N THR A 6 -5.34 21.31 59.54
CA THR A 6 -6.70 21.66 59.14
C THR A 6 -6.94 21.13 57.74
N ALA A 7 -7.80 20.11 57.68
CA ALA A 7 -8.27 19.46 56.49
C ALA A 7 -9.32 20.34 55.79
N GLU A 8 -9.00 20.88 54.63
CA GLU A 8 -10.01 21.48 53.76
C GLU A 8 -10.73 20.38 52.98
N ARG A 9 -11.98 20.15 53.37
CA ARG A 9 -12.96 19.35 52.62
C ARG A 9 -13.32 20.11 51.34
N ASN A 10 -12.65 19.78 50.23
CA ASN A 10 -13.14 20.17 48.91
C ASN A 10 -14.32 19.27 48.53
N SER A 11 -15.52 19.80 48.78
CA SER A 11 -16.78 19.27 48.28
C SER A 11 -16.75 19.28 46.75
N LEU A 12 -16.65 18.09 46.15
CA LEU A 12 -16.84 17.88 44.72
C LEU A 12 -18.27 18.29 44.36
N ASN A 13 -18.44 19.48 43.80
CA ASN A 13 -19.65 19.88 43.11
C ASN A 13 -19.73 19.06 41.82
N PHE A 14 -20.60 18.05 41.81
CA PHE A 14 -20.96 17.33 40.60
C PHE A 14 -21.81 18.25 39.70
N PRO A 15 -21.40 18.51 38.45
CA PRO A 15 -22.28 19.15 37.48
C PRO A 15 -23.47 18.24 37.19
N SER A 16 -24.65 18.85 37.09
CA SER A 16 -25.94 18.20 36.82
C SER A 16 -25.90 17.31 35.56
N PRO A 17 -26.76 16.27 35.47
CA PRO A 17 -26.82 15.39 34.32
C PRO A 17 -27.10 16.19 33.04
N ILE A 18 -26.20 16.03 32.08
CA ILE A 18 -26.31 16.58 30.73
C ILE A 18 -27.59 16.02 30.11
N LYS A 19 -28.52 16.92 29.74
CA LYS A 19 -29.67 16.57 28.91
C LYS A 19 -29.16 16.04 27.58
N LEU A 20 -29.44 14.76 27.32
CA LEU A 20 -29.17 14.10 26.07
C LEU A 20 -30.31 14.47 25.10
N ASP A 21 -30.13 15.56 24.35
CA ASP A 21 -30.95 15.82 23.17
C ASP A 21 -30.45 14.91 22.04
N SER A 22 -31.22 13.87 21.72
CA SER A 22 -31.06 13.09 20.50
C SER A 22 -31.68 13.82 19.30
N PRO A 23 -31.31 13.47 18.05
CA PRO A 23 -30.03 13.64 17.37
C PRO A 23 -30.14 14.69 16.25
N SER A 24 -29.16 15.57 16.06
CA SER A 24 -29.09 16.40 14.85
C SER A 24 -28.59 15.56 13.68
N THR A 25 -29.38 15.55 12.61
CA THR A 25 -29.19 14.80 11.36
C THR A 25 -27.84 15.02 10.67
N PRO A 26 -27.38 14.06 9.85
CA PRO A 26 -26.01 13.94 9.36
C PRO A 26 -25.62 15.04 8.37
N ASP A 27 -24.35 15.45 8.40
CA ASP A 27 -23.75 16.30 7.36
C ASP A 27 -24.02 15.69 5.98
N ALA A 28 -24.60 16.49 5.11
CA ALA A 28 -25.15 16.06 3.84
C ALA A 28 -24.06 15.46 2.94
N ILE A 29 -24.21 14.18 2.61
CA ILE A 29 -23.45 13.53 1.54
C ILE A 29 -23.82 14.24 0.23
N SER A 30 -22.83 14.73 -0.51
CA SER A 30 -23.06 15.28 -1.84
C SER A 30 -23.38 14.14 -2.80
N VAL A 31 -24.67 13.82 -2.92
CA VAL A 31 -25.18 12.82 -3.86
C VAL A 31 -25.30 13.48 -5.25
N CYS A 32 -24.90 12.77 -6.31
CA CYS A 32 -25.08 13.24 -7.69
C CYS A 32 -26.53 13.68 -7.93
N ARG A 33 -26.74 14.81 -8.62
CA ARG A 33 -28.07 15.32 -8.99
C ARG A 33 -28.90 14.34 -9.82
N CYS A 34 -28.25 13.32 -10.40
CA CYS A 34 -28.89 12.19 -11.04
C CYS A 34 -29.68 11.26 -10.08
N LEU A 35 -29.54 11.46 -8.77
CA LEU A 35 -30.27 10.75 -7.71
C LEU A 35 -31.29 11.64 -6.98
N LEU A 36 -31.37 12.92 -7.34
CA LEU A 36 -32.29 13.90 -6.77
C LEU A 36 -33.15 14.47 -7.91
N SER A 37 -34.08 13.67 -8.42
CA SER A 37 -35.08 14.12 -9.39
C SER A 37 -36.46 13.78 -8.86
N ASP A 38 -37.04 14.71 -8.09
CA ASP A 38 -38.49 14.77 -7.93
C ASP A 38 -39.07 15.43 -9.18
N GLY A 39 -39.93 14.70 -9.88
CA GLY A 39 -40.83 15.28 -10.88
C GLY A 39 -40.43 15.08 -12.34
N ASP A 40 -40.03 13.87 -12.72
CA ASP A 40 -40.50 13.25 -13.96
C ASP A 40 -40.22 11.76 -13.86
N SER A 41 -41.21 10.94 -14.23
CA SER A 41 -41.08 9.49 -14.41
C SER A 41 -39.70 9.15 -15.01
N PRO A 42 -39.01 8.08 -14.58
CA PRO A 42 -37.74 7.69 -15.15
C PRO A 42 -37.93 7.46 -16.64
N LYS A 43 -37.67 8.50 -17.43
CA LYS A 43 -37.44 8.34 -18.86
C LYS A 43 -36.16 7.56 -18.91
N GLU A 44 -36.33 6.25 -19.05
CA GLU A 44 -35.30 5.30 -19.45
C GLU A 44 -34.55 5.99 -20.58
N THR A 45 -33.46 6.66 -20.22
CA THR A 45 -32.74 7.48 -21.17
C THR A 45 -31.94 6.44 -21.90
N GLU A 46 -32.51 5.90 -22.98
CA GLU A 46 -31.85 4.90 -23.82
C GLU A 46 -30.46 5.41 -24.09
N VAL A 47 -29.48 4.84 -23.37
CA VAL A 47 -28.08 5.21 -23.52
C VAL A 47 -27.79 4.88 -24.97
N PRO A 48 -27.50 5.88 -25.83
CA PRO A 48 -27.33 5.63 -27.25
C PRO A 48 -26.33 4.49 -27.41
N LEU A 49 -26.59 3.53 -28.30
CA LEU A 49 -25.74 2.34 -28.53
C LEU A 49 -24.24 2.68 -28.58
N ARG A 50 -23.88 3.86 -29.09
CA ARG A 50 -22.52 4.40 -29.09
C ARG A 50 -21.95 4.58 -27.67
N LYS A 51 -22.69 5.19 -26.75
CA LYS A 51 -22.28 5.37 -25.35
C LYS A 51 -22.17 4.02 -24.64
N GLN A 52 -23.09 3.08 -24.86
CA GLN A 52 -22.99 1.73 -24.27
C GLN A 52 -21.72 0.99 -24.73
N LYS A 53 -21.38 1.06 -26.02
CA LYS A 53 -20.14 0.48 -26.57
C LYS A 53 -18.87 1.14 -26.02
N ILE A 54 -18.90 2.47 -25.81
CA ILE A 54 -17.78 3.19 -25.21
C ILE A 54 -17.59 2.73 -23.77
N PHE A 55 -18.65 2.71 -22.95
CA PHE A 55 -18.56 2.27 -21.57
C PHE A 55 -18.09 0.82 -21.44
N SER A 56 -18.60 -0.10 -22.27
CA SER A 56 -18.14 -1.50 -22.24
C SER A 56 -16.66 -1.65 -22.64
N THR A 57 -16.20 -0.84 -23.59
CA THR A 57 -14.78 -0.81 -23.98
C THR A 57 -13.91 -0.27 -22.86
N VAL A 58 -14.30 0.85 -22.24
CA VAL A 58 -13.59 1.45 -21.11
C VAL A 58 -13.49 0.47 -19.94
N THR A 59 -14.60 -0.14 -19.53
CA THR A 59 -14.60 -1.15 -18.46
C THR A 59 -13.69 -2.33 -18.78
N ARG A 60 -13.71 -2.84 -20.02
CA ARG A 60 -12.83 -3.95 -20.42
C ARG A 60 -11.36 -3.54 -20.36
N THR A 61 -11.02 -2.34 -20.81
CA THR A 61 -9.65 -1.82 -20.74
C THR A 61 -9.21 -1.62 -19.30
N GLU A 62 -10.05 -1.04 -18.45
CA GLU A 62 -9.75 -0.85 -17.02
C GLU A 62 -9.52 -2.18 -16.29
N ASN A 63 -10.37 -3.18 -16.56
CA ASN A 63 -10.20 -4.52 -15.99
C ASN A 63 -8.88 -5.14 -16.45
N TYR A 64 -8.58 -5.10 -17.75
CA TYR A 64 -7.32 -5.61 -18.28
C TYR A 64 -6.09 -4.98 -17.62
N LEU A 65 -6.09 -3.64 -17.48
CA LEU A 65 -4.99 -2.90 -16.84
C LEU A 65 -4.85 -3.25 -15.36
N ARG A 66 -5.98 -3.39 -14.65
CA ARG A 66 -6.02 -3.70 -13.21
C ARG A 66 -5.58 -5.13 -12.92
N GLU A 67 -6.13 -6.11 -13.64
CA GLU A 67 -5.83 -7.54 -13.46
C GLU A 67 -4.35 -7.85 -13.71
N ARG A 68 -3.73 -7.17 -14.67
CA ARG A 68 -2.31 -7.31 -14.99
C ARG A 68 -1.40 -6.35 -14.22
N ARG A 69 -1.94 -5.55 -13.29
CA ARG A 69 -1.19 -4.55 -12.51
C ARG A 69 -0.25 -3.68 -13.38
N ILE A 70 -0.71 -3.32 -14.59
CA ILE A 70 0.10 -2.57 -15.56
C ILE A 70 0.51 -1.20 -15.02
N PRO A 71 -0.38 -0.41 -14.38
CA PRO A 71 0.00 0.87 -13.78
C PRO A 71 1.12 0.73 -12.73
N GLU A 72 1.09 -0.32 -11.92
CA GLU A 72 2.11 -0.62 -10.91
C GLU A 72 3.45 -0.95 -11.57
N LEU A 73 3.44 -1.77 -12.63
CA LEU A 73 4.64 -2.10 -13.40
C LEU A 73 5.26 -0.86 -14.05
N VAL A 74 4.45 0.01 -14.64
CA VAL A 74 4.93 1.27 -15.23
C VAL A 74 5.56 2.16 -14.15
N ARG A 75 4.95 2.28 -12.96
CA ARG A 75 5.54 3.04 -11.85
C ARG A 75 6.89 2.46 -11.40
N PHE A 76 7.00 1.14 -11.31
CA PHE A 76 8.26 0.46 -11.00
C PHE A 76 9.35 0.77 -12.03
N ILE A 77 9.06 0.62 -13.33
CA ILE A 77 10.01 0.92 -14.42
C ILE A 77 10.45 2.38 -14.35
N MET A 78 9.50 3.31 -14.20
CA MET A 78 9.80 4.74 -14.09
C MET A 78 10.69 5.05 -12.89
N ALA A 79 10.41 4.46 -11.72
CA ALA A 79 11.25 4.63 -10.53
C ALA A 79 12.68 4.13 -10.77
N LYS A 80 12.85 2.97 -11.43
CA LYS A 80 14.17 2.42 -11.79
C LYS A 80 14.92 3.29 -12.79
N VAL A 81 14.24 3.86 -13.78
CA VAL A 81 14.85 4.79 -14.77
C VAL A 81 15.30 6.08 -14.09
N LEU A 82 14.47 6.65 -13.22
CA LEU A 82 14.82 7.86 -12.49
C LEU A 82 15.99 7.62 -11.53
N ALA A 83 16.02 6.47 -10.85
CA ALA A 83 17.10 6.12 -9.94
C ALA A 83 18.44 5.82 -10.64
N SER A 84 18.42 5.31 -11.88
CA SER A 84 19.66 4.97 -12.60
C SER A 84 20.36 6.19 -13.20
N ASN A 85 19.65 7.31 -13.39
CA ASN A 85 20.18 8.52 -14.03
C ASN A 85 20.89 8.21 -15.36
N THR A 86 20.35 7.27 -16.13
CA THR A 86 20.94 6.82 -17.39
C THR A 86 20.76 7.84 -18.51
N ASN A 87 21.79 7.99 -19.35
CA ASN A 87 21.72 8.82 -20.57
C ASN A 87 20.94 8.14 -21.70
N ASN A 88 20.68 6.83 -21.60
CA ASN A 88 19.92 6.06 -22.56
C ASN A 88 18.80 5.26 -21.85
N PRO A 89 17.68 5.92 -21.52
CA PRO A 89 16.58 5.29 -20.79
C PRO A 89 15.93 4.13 -21.56
N VAL A 90 15.92 4.19 -22.90
CA VAL A 90 15.32 3.12 -23.72
C VAL A 90 16.10 1.82 -23.60
N ALA A 91 17.43 1.88 -23.73
CA ALA A 91 18.28 0.70 -23.57
C ALA A 91 18.16 0.14 -22.14
N TYR A 92 18.19 1.01 -21.13
CA TYR A 92 18.04 0.61 -19.74
C TYR A 92 16.70 -0.08 -19.45
N VAL A 93 15.58 0.44 -19.99
CA VAL A 93 14.27 -0.19 -19.80
C VAL A 93 14.23 -1.57 -20.46
N LYS A 94 14.83 -1.73 -21.63
CA LYS A 94 14.94 -3.05 -22.29
C LYS A 94 15.69 -4.02 -21.38
N ASP A 95 16.87 -3.65 -20.91
CA ASP A 95 17.69 -4.53 -20.08
C ASP A 95 17.00 -4.84 -18.74
N LEU A 96 16.33 -3.86 -18.13
CA LEU A 96 15.52 -4.06 -16.92
C LEU A 96 14.38 -5.05 -17.15
N LEU A 97 13.69 -4.98 -18.28
CA LEU A 97 12.64 -5.94 -18.62
C LEU A 97 13.21 -7.34 -18.85
N ASP A 98 14.37 -7.44 -19.51
CA ASP A 98 15.08 -8.71 -19.69
C ASP A 98 15.44 -9.32 -18.31
N GLU A 99 15.96 -8.53 -17.37
CA GLU A 99 16.22 -8.94 -15.98
C GLU A 99 14.94 -9.37 -15.24
N CYS A 100 13.84 -8.63 -15.37
CA CYS A 100 12.55 -9.00 -14.79
C CYS A 100 12.06 -10.36 -15.32
N MET A 101 12.22 -10.62 -16.61
CA MET A 101 11.81 -11.89 -17.23
C MET A 101 12.66 -13.06 -16.72
N VAL A 102 13.97 -12.86 -16.59
CA VAL A 102 14.90 -13.83 -16.01
C VAL A 102 14.53 -14.13 -14.55
N PHE A 103 14.32 -13.09 -13.73
CA PHE A 103 13.89 -13.24 -12.34
C PHE A 103 12.55 -13.97 -12.21
N ARG A 104 11.56 -13.61 -13.04
CA ARG A 104 10.26 -14.27 -13.05
C ARG A 104 10.35 -15.77 -13.39
N ALA A 105 11.33 -16.17 -14.21
CA ALA A 105 11.61 -17.57 -14.51
C ALA A 105 12.31 -18.31 -13.35
N GLY A 106 12.53 -17.66 -12.21
CA GLY A 106 13.25 -18.24 -11.06
C GLY A 106 14.77 -18.23 -11.25
N ILE A 107 15.29 -17.47 -12.21
CA ILE A 107 16.71 -17.40 -12.53
C ILE A 107 17.23 -16.00 -12.16
N GLY A 108 18.45 -15.93 -11.61
CA GLY A 108 19.09 -14.63 -11.34
C GLY A 108 18.51 -13.88 -10.14
N ASN A 109 18.90 -12.61 -10.02
CA ASN A 109 18.52 -11.75 -8.89
C ASN A 109 17.33 -10.87 -9.26
N ALA A 110 16.49 -10.55 -8.27
CA ALA A 110 15.41 -9.60 -8.43
C ALA A 110 15.95 -8.19 -8.76
N PRO A 111 15.46 -7.52 -9.82
CA PRO A 111 15.81 -6.13 -10.10
C PRO A 111 15.06 -5.16 -9.16
N VAL A 112 15.35 -5.24 -7.87
CA VAL A 112 14.63 -4.53 -6.80
C VAL A 112 14.71 -3.00 -6.90
N LEU A 113 13.74 -2.31 -6.29
CA LEU A 113 13.75 -0.85 -6.15
C LEU A 113 14.78 -0.37 -5.13
N PHE A 114 14.88 -1.07 -4.00
CA PHE A 114 15.76 -0.68 -2.90
C PHE A 114 16.97 -1.61 -2.84
N GLU A 115 18.12 -1.06 -3.25
CA GLU A 115 19.42 -1.69 -3.05
C GLU A 115 19.73 -1.89 -1.55
N HIS A 116 20.67 -2.79 -1.26
CA HIS A 116 21.08 -3.11 0.11
C HIS A 116 21.45 -1.86 0.93
N ARG A 117 22.14 -0.88 0.33
CA ARG A 117 22.49 0.39 1.00
C ARG A 117 21.26 1.19 1.44
N HIS A 118 20.17 1.15 0.67
CA HIS A 118 18.93 1.86 0.99
C HIS A 118 18.22 1.15 2.15
N LEU A 119 18.14 -0.19 2.11
CA LEU A 119 17.58 -0.97 3.20
C LEU A 119 18.38 -0.78 4.49
N GLN A 120 19.71 -0.78 4.42
CA GLN A 120 20.59 -0.54 5.55
C GLN A 120 20.38 0.84 6.17
N ALA A 121 20.22 1.87 5.34
CA ALA A 121 19.92 3.22 5.83
C ALA A 121 18.59 3.27 6.58
N VAL A 122 17.54 2.59 6.07
CA VAL A 122 16.26 2.48 6.75
C VAL A 122 16.41 1.75 8.08
N VAL A 123 17.03 0.57 8.11
CA VAL A 123 17.23 -0.20 9.35
C VAL A 123 18.01 0.62 10.39
N ASN A 124 19.09 1.27 9.97
CA ASN A 124 19.89 2.14 10.86
C ASN A 124 19.09 3.32 11.41
N SER A 125 18.13 3.87 10.65
CA SER A 125 17.29 4.98 11.12
C SER A 125 16.33 4.55 12.24
N PHE A 126 15.98 3.27 12.32
CA PHE A 126 15.14 2.70 13.38
C PHE A 126 15.94 2.11 14.55
N ASP A 127 17.25 1.90 14.40
CA ASP A 127 18.17 1.56 15.48
C ASP A 127 19.43 2.46 15.48
N PRO A 128 19.27 3.78 15.73
CA PRO A 128 20.39 4.73 15.64
C PRO A 128 21.46 4.50 16.71
N SER A 129 21.12 3.80 17.79
CA SER A 129 22.05 3.47 18.88
C SER A 129 22.78 2.13 18.67
N GLY A 130 22.49 1.39 17.60
CA GLY A 130 23.11 0.10 17.31
C GLY A 130 22.82 -0.97 18.36
N ARG A 131 21.61 -1.00 18.93
CA ARG A 131 21.19 -1.99 19.93
C ARG A 131 21.04 -3.40 19.33
N GLY A 132 20.89 -3.51 18.01
CA GLY A 132 20.73 -4.76 17.29
C GLY A 132 19.29 -5.27 17.23
N TRP A 133 18.31 -4.52 17.75
CA TRP A 133 16.89 -4.88 17.72
C TRP A 133 15.98 -3.65 17.61
N VAL A 134 14.77 -3.91 17.13
CA VAL A 134 13.69 -2.93 16.91
C VAL A 134 12.37 -3.44 17.49
N THR A 135 11.48 -2.53 17.89
CA THR A 135 10.13 -2.88 18.36
C THR A 135 9.16 -3.10 17.20
N THR A 136 8.03 -3.75 17.46
CA THR A 136 6.92 -3.90 16.47
C THR A 136 6.54 -2.60 15.77
N GLY A 137 6.42 -1.50 16.53
CA GLY A 137 6.08 -0.19 15.96
C GLY A 137 7.18 0.42 15.09
N GLN A 138 8.44 0.04 15.31
CA GLN A 138 9.55 0.43 14.45
C GLN A 138 9.59 -0.45 13.19
N VAL A 139 9.41 -1.77 13.32
CA VAL A 139 9.28 -2.70 12.20
C VAL A 139 8.20 -2.23 11.23
N ARG A 140 6.97 -2.02 11.72
CA ARG A 140 5.85 -1.57 10.88
C ARG A 140 6.15 -0.27 10.13
N ARG A 141 6.79 0.69 10.81
CA ARG A 141 7.19 1.96 10.18
C ARG A 141 8.30 1.80 9.15
N ALA A 142 9.25 0.88 9.35
CA ALA A 142 10.27 0.58 8.35
C ALA A 142 9.67 0.06 7.04
N TYR A 143 8.71 -0.87 7.13
CA TYR A 143 7.97 -1.36 5.96
C TYR A 143 7.20 -0.25 5.26
N TYR A 144 6.42 0.55 5.99
CA TYR A 144 5.68 1.67 5.38
C TYR A 144 6.58 2.77 4.79
N THR A 145 7.76 3.01 5.36
CA THR A 145 8.73 3.97 4.80
C THR A 145 9.14 3.59 3.38
N LEU A 146 9.21 2.29 3.11
CA LEU A 146 9.55 1.74 1.79
C LEU A 146 8.31 1.46 0.92
N GLY A 147 7.10 1.75 1.41
CA GLY A 147 5.86 1.40 0.73
C GLY A 147 5.61 -0.11 0.65
N LEU A 148 6.22 -0.90 1.53
CA LEU A 148 6.08 -2.36 1.59
C LEU A 148 5.01 -2.77 2.61
N PRO A 149 4.28 -3.88 2.37
CA PRO A 149 3.36 -4.42 3.36
C PRO A 149 4.14 -5.08 4.51
N PRO A 150 3.86 -4.73 5.78
CA PRO A 150 4.49 -5.39 6.92
C PRO A 150 3.99 -6.84 7.06
N PRO A 151 4.82 -7.77 7.59
CA PRO A 151 4.38 -9.12 7.91
C PRO A 151 3.35 -9.10 9.04
N GLU A 152 2.45 -10.09 9.07
CA GLU A 152 1.54 -10.31 10.18
C GLU A 152 1.57 -11.80 10.58
N PRO A 153 1.73 -12.14 11.87
CA PRO A 153 1.96 -11.25 13.03
C PRO A 153 3.40 -10.69 13.08
N ILE A 154 3.60 -9.58 13.81
CA ILE A 154 4.94 -9.02 14.10
C ILE A 154 5.24 -9.27 15.57
N GLU A 155 6.41 -9.84 15.87
CA GLU A 155 6.90 -10.03 17.23
C GLU A 155 7.12 -8.69 17.95
N GLU A 156 7.09 -8.71 19.30
CA GLU A 156 7.29 -7.51 20.13
C GLU A 156 8.67 -6.88 19.87
N ARG A 157 9.67 -7.74 19.65
CA ARG A 157 11.04 -7.40 19.31
C ARG A 157 11.52 -8.25 18.14
N MET A 158 12.23 -7.61 17.22
CA MET A 158 12.86 -8.24 16.06
C MET A 158 14.29 -7.73 15.95
N THR A 159 15.24 -8.59 15.60
CA THR A 159 16.63 -8.16 15.37
C THR A 159 16.73 -7.30 14.12
N THR A 160 17.74 -6.43 14.04
CA THR A 160 17.98 -5.62 12.82
C THR A 160 18.32 -6.48 11.61
N ALA A 161 18.93 -7.65 11.82
CA ALA A 161 19.21 -8.63 10.78
C ALA A 161 17.94 -9.28 10.22
N GLU A 162 17.01 -9.69 11.10
CA GLU A 162 15.70 -10.21 10.69
C GLU A 162 14.89 -9.15 9.94
N LEU A 163 14.88 -7.89 10.43
CA LEU A 163 14.22 -6.80 9.72
C LEU A 163 14.82 -6.60 8.32
N MET A 164 16.16 -6.57 8.20
CA MET A 164 16.83 -6.43 6.91
C MET A 164 16.42 -7.53 5.92
N ASN A 165 16.45 -8.78 6.36
CA ASN A 165 16.05 -9.92 5.54
C ASN A 165 14.57 -9.84 5.16
N GLY A 166 13.70 -9.52 6.12
CA GLY A 166 12.26 -9.40 5.88
C GLY A 166 11.91 -8.29 4.88
N LEU A 167 12.62 -7.15 4.91
CA LEU A 167 12.46 -6.08 3.92
C LEU A 167 12.89 -6.55 2.53
N LYS A 168 14.05 -7.24 2.44
CA LYS A 168 14.57 -7.80 1.18
C LYS A 168 13.59 -8.81 0.58
N GLU A 169 13.19 -9.81 1.35
CA GLU A 169 12.27 -10.86 0.90
C GLU A 169 10.91 -10.29 0.48
N THR A 170 10.43 -9.27 1.20
CA THR A 170 9.13 -8.66 0.88
C THR A 170 9.17 -7.90 -0.44
N GLN A 171 10.20 -7.11 -0.73
CA GLN A 171 10.27 -6.44 -2.04
C GLN A 171 10.47 -7.43 -3.19
N GLU A 172 11.19 -8.53 -2.99
CA GLU A 172 11.37 -9.57 -4.00
C GLU A 172 10.04 -10.29 -4.28
N ARG A 173 9.29 -10.62 -3.23
CA ARG A 173 7.94 -11.20 -3.33
C ARG A 173 6.97 -10.26 -4.05
N GLU A 174 6.91 -8.99 -3.65
CA GLU A 174 6.03 -8.00 -4.29
C GLU A 174 6.36 -7.81 -5.78
N LEU A 175 7.64 -7.80 -6.13
CA LEU A 175 8.06 -7.73 -7.53
C LEU A 175 7.64 -8.98 -8.30
N LEU A 176 7.82 -10.17 -7.73
CA LEU A 176 7.38 -11.41 -8.37
C LEU A 176 5.86 -11.42 -8.59
N GLU A 177 5.08 -11.06 -7.57
CA GLU A 177 3.63 -10.94 -7.67
C GLU A 177 3.19 -9.91 -8.72
N LEU A 178 3.94 -8.82 -8.88
CA LEU A 178 3.72 -7.82 -9.91
C LEU A 178 3.98 -8.39 -11.32
N LEU A 179 5.10 -9.10 -11.51
CA LEU A 179 5.51 -9.68 -12.79
C LEU A 179 4.66 -10.88 -13.22
N SER A 180 4.01 -11.52 -12.26
CA SER A 180 3.10 -12.66 -12.47
C SER A 180 1.63 -12.27 -12.51
N ALA A 181 1.31 -10.99 -12.40
CA ALA A 181 -0.07 -10.50 -12.40
C ALA A 181 -0.80 -10.81 -13.72
N GLY A 182 -1.99 -11.41 -13.62
CA GLY A 182 -2.82 -11.74 -14.77
C GLY A 182 -2.35 -12.95 -15.60
N ILE A 183 -1.41 -13.75 -15.07
CA ILE A 183 -1.09 -15.08 -15.62
C ILE A 183 -2.09 -16.09 -15.02
N ASP A 184 -2.82 -16.80 -15.88
CA ASP A 184 -3.76 -17.83 -15.43
C ASP A 184 -2.99 -19.01 -14.79
N LYS A 185 -3.55 -19.63 -13.75
CA LYS A 185 -2.94 -20.78 -13.03
C LYS A 185 -2.52 -21.93 -13.95
N GLN A 186 -3.11 -22.06 -15.14
CA GLN A 186 -2.75 -23.08 -16.12
C GLN A 186 -1.42 -22.80 -16.84
N GLU A 187 -1.03 -21.52 -17.06
CA GLU A 187 0.30 -21.18 -17.60
C GLU A 187 1.41 -21.42 -16.57
N TYR A 188 1.12 -21.20 -15.29
CA TYR A 188 2.08 -21.43 -14.19
C TYR A 188 2.51 -22.90 -14.05
N GLN A 189 1.61 -23.86 -14.30
CA GLN A 189 1.96 -25.28 -14.26
C GLN A 189 2.84 -25.72 -15.44
N ASN A 190 2.70 -25.08 -16.60
CA ASN A 190 3.54 -25.39 -17.77
C ASN A 190 4.96 -24.83 -17.62
N ILE A 191 5.14 -23.73 -16.88
CA ILE A 191 6.47 -23.15 -16.60
C ILE A 191 7.21 -23.94 -15.51
N ASN A 192 6.50 -24.46 -14.49
CA ASN A 192 7.11 -25.23 -13.41
C ASN A 192 7.32 -26.74 -13.72
N MET A 193 6.96 -27.21 -14.92
CA MET A 193 7.19 -28.59 -15.38
C MET A 193 8.33 -28.72 -16.41
N MET A 194 9.02 -27.62 -16.73
CA MET A 194 10.25 -27.61 -17.56
C MET A 194 11.46 -27.26 -16.71
#